data_AF-A0A1G0IYC2-F1
#
_entry.id   AF-A0A1G0IYC2-F1
#
_cell.length_a   1.000
_cell.length_b   1.000
_cell.length_c   1.000
_cell.angle_alpha   90.00
_cell.angle_beta   90.00
_cell.angle_gamma   90.00
#
_symmetry.space_group_name_H-M   'P 1'
#
loop_
_entity.id
_entity.type
_entity.pdbx_description
1 polymer ?
#
loop_
_entity_poly.entity_id
_entity_poly.type
_entity_poly.pdbx_seq_one_letter_code
_entity_poly.pdbx_strand_id
1 'polypeptide(L)'
;MSAMEPLIRLLDVNVALFSQEEIQLLDALFFSYLCAELKETFRRSYHDYFRLMKFTQEKEDAMLETNFARLLIQDILSTEEYTLTGIAYYTNTHADVIDEVMIGRNTSPSALFFRKIVELHCSVRRDLYRSILKKITVLSLQCETSTYDDAFLRGG
;
A
#
# COMPACT_ATOMS: atom_id res chain seq x y z
N MET A 1 1.37 2.01 -19.61
CA MET A 1 1.19 3.15 -18.68
C MET A 1 1.41 2.62 -17.27
N SER A 2 2.20 3.32 -16.45
CA SER A 2 2.52 2.90 -15.08
C SER A 2 1.24 2.83 -14.26
N ALA A 3 1.11 1.76 -13.48
CA ALA A 3 -0.05 1.57 -12.61
C ALA A 3 -0.08 2.59 -11.47
N MET A 4 1.10 3.07 -11.09
CA MET A 4 1.33 3.93 -9.94
C MET A 4 1.69 5.35 -10.36
N GLU A 5 1.50 5.72 -11.62
CA GLU A 5 1.84 7.04 -12.16
C GLU A 5 1.35 8.22 -11.29
N PRO A 6 0.11 8.19 -10.72
CA PRO A 6 -0.34 9.24 -9.80
C PRO A 6 0.49 9.34 -8.51
N LEU A 7 1.01 8.21 -8.02
CA LEU A 7 1.82 8.12 -6.80
C LEU A 7 3.30 8.44 -7.08
N ILE A 8 3.82 8.04 -8.24
CA ILE A 8 5.19 8.38 -8.66
C ILE A 8 5.32 9.88 -8.90
N ARG A 9 4.27 10.54 -9.42
CA ARG A 9 4.23 12.02 -9.49
C ARG A 9 4.34 12.69 -8.11
N LEU A 10 3.98 12.03 -7.02
CA LEU A 10 4.16 12.57 -5.67
C LEU A 10 5.61 12.43 -5.16
N LEU A 11 6.45 11.64 -5.82
CA LEU A 11 7.87 11.44 -5.48
C LEU A 11 8.82 12.39 -6.23
N ASP A 12 8.29 13.24 -7.12
CA ASP A 12 9.09 14.12 -8.02
C ASP A 12 10.16 13.36 -8.83
N VAL A 13 9.95 12.06 -9.07
CA VAL A 13 10.84 11.22 -9.87
C VAL A 13 10.52 11.44 -11.34
N ASN A 14 11.55 11.77 -12.13
CA ASN A 14 11.40 11.88 -13.57
C ASN A 14 11.32 10.50 -14.23
N VAL A 15 10.10 9.97 -14.32
CA VAL A 15 9.78 8.65 -14.90
C VAL A 15 10.24 8.53 -16.37
N ALA A 16 10.41 9.66 -17.07
CA ALA A 16 10.86 9.68 -18.46
C ALA A 16 12.33 9.25 -18.64
N LEU A 17 13.11 9.14 -17.56
CA LEU A 17 14.49 8.69 -17.59
C LEU A 17 14.64 7.16 -17.56
N PHE A 18 13.57 6.43 -17.24
CA PHE A 18 13.60 4.98 -17.03
C PHE A 18 13.15 4.22 -18.28
N SER A 19 13.76 3.05 -18.51
CA SER A 19 13.27 2.10 -19.51
C SER A 19 11.92 1.50 -19.11
N GLN A 20 11.24 0.83 -20.04
CA GLN A 20 9.97 0.18 -19.75
C GLN A 20 10.11 -0.90 -18.66
N GLU A 21 11.19 -1.65 -18.67
CA GLU A 21 11.50 -2.70 -17.68
C GLU A 21 11.78 -2.09 -16.30
N GLU A 22 12.54 -1.00 -16.25
CA GLU A 22 12.82 -0.27 -15.00
C GLU A 22 11.55 0.31 -14.39
N ILE A 23 10.64 0.84 -15.21
CA ILE A 23 9.33 1.33 -14.75
C ILE A 23 8.51 0.19 -14.14
N GLN A 24 8.51 -1.00 -14.75
CA GLN A 24 7.78 -2.16 -14.21
C GLN A 24 8.36 -2.64 -12.88
N LEU A 25 9.69 -2.68 -12.75
CA LEU A 25 10.36 -3.03 -11.51
C LEU A 25 10.08 -1.99 -10.42
N LEU A 26 10.15 -0.71 -10.77
CA LEU A 26 9.84 0.39 -9.86
C LEU A 26 8.38 0.34 -9.39
N ASP A 27 7.43 0.10 -10.30
CA ASP A 27 6.01 -0.08 -9.97
C ASP A 27 5.83 -1.25 -8.98
N ALA A 28 6.48 -2.39 -9.22
CA ALA A 28 6.38 -3.58 -8.36
C ALA A 28 6.98 -3.34 -6.97
N LEU A 29 8.19 -2.77 -6.92
CA LEU A 29 8.87 -2.42 -5.66
C LEU A 29 8.02 -1.44 -4.85
N PHE A 30 7.57 -0.38 -5.50
CA PHE A 30 6.75 0.64 -4.88
C PHE A 30 5.43 0.06 -4.35
N PHE A 31 4.76 -0.77 -5.14
CA PHE A 31 3.53 -1.45 -4.73
C PHE A 31 3.76 -2.38 -3.53
N SER A 32 4.85 -3.15 -3.52
CA SER A 32 5.19 -4.03 -2.41
C SER A 32 5.43 -3.27 -1.10
N TYR A 33 6.19 -2.18 -1.17
CA TYR A 33 6.50 -1.33 -0.01
C TYR A 33 5.23 -0.65 0.51
N LEU A 34 4.41 -0.14 -0.40
CA LEU A 34 3.13 0.47 -0.06
C LEU A 34 2.22 -0.52 0.67
N CYS A 35 2.10 -1.75 0.16
CA CYS A 35 1.31 -2.78 0.81
C CYS A 35 1.85 -3.11 2.20
N ALA A 36 3.17 -3.18 2.37
CA ALA A 36 3.79 -3.40 3.68
C ALA A 36 3.45 -2.29 4.68
N GLU A 37 3.60 -1.02 4.30
CA GLU A 37 3.30 0.13 5.16
C GLU A 37 1.80 0.25 5.50
N LEU A 38 0.92 -0.10 4.57
CA LEU A 38 -0.52 -0.19 4.84
C LEU A 38 -0.82 -1.32 5.83
N LYS A 39 -0.19 -2.49 5.69
CA LYS A 39 -0.31 -3.58 6.67
C LYS A 39 0.16 -3.14 8.06
N GLU A 40 1.27 -2.41 8.17
CA GLU A 40 1.72 -1.84 9.45
C GLU A 40 0.71 -0.86 10.04
N THR A 41 0.11 -0.03 9.19
CA THR A 41 -0.92 0.93 9.61
C THR A 41 -2.12 0.19 10.19
N PHE A 42 -2.61 -0.85 9.51
CA PHE A 42 -3.69 -1.69 10.03
C PHE A 42 -3.27 -2.46 11.29
N ARG A 43 -2.04 -3.00 11.36
CA ARG A 43 -1.56 -3.70 12.55
C ARG A 43 -1.66 -2.82 13.79
N ARG A 44 -1.30 -1.53 13.66
CA ARG A 44 -1.43 -0.56 14.75
C ARG A 44 -2.88 -0.35 15.17
N SER A 45 -3.79 -0.23 14.20
CA SER A 45 -5.23 -0.09 14.48
C SER A 45 -5.84 -1.32 15.17
N TYR A 46 -5.31 -2.52 14.91
CA TYR A 46 -5.76 -3.78 15.51
C TYR A 46 -4.89 -4.26 16.69
N HIS A 47 -3.95 -3.44 17.17
CA HIS A 47 -2.97 -3.83 18.19
C HIS A 47 -3.63 -4.43 19.45
N ASP A 48 -4.67 -3.77 19.97
CA ASP A 48 -5.35 -4.26 21.18
C ASP A 48 -6.10 -5.57 20.94
N TYR A 49 -6.65 -5.76 19.75
CA TYR A 49 -7.29 -7.01 19.35
C TYR A 49 -6.27 -8.15 19.26
N PHE A 50 -5.13 -7.94 18.60
CA PHE A 50 -4.08 -8.94 18.51
C PHE A 50 -3.48 -9.27 19.88
N ARG A 51 -3.28 -8.27 20.73
CA ARG A 51 -2.83 -8.46 22.12
C ARG A 51 -3.82 -9.29 22.93
N LEU A 52 -5.11 -9.00 22.84
CA LEU A 52 -6.15 -9.74 23.57
C LEU A 52 -6.23 -11.21 23.11
N MET A 53 -6.14 -11.43 21.80
CA MET A 53 -6.16 -12.76 21.20
C MET A 53 -4.84 -13.52 21.31
N LYS A 54 -3.77 -12.87 21.81
CA LYS A 54 -2.42 -13.42 21.96
C LYS A 54 -1.91 -14.01 20.65
N PHE A 55 -2.08 -13.26 19.56
CA PHE A 55 -1.56 -13.68 18.26
C PHE A 55 -0.03 -13.62 18.26
N THR A 56 0.59 -14.56 17.54
CA THR A 56 2.01 -14.44 17.18
C THR A 56 2.10 -13.53 15.96
N GLN A 57 3.29 -12.99 15.70
CA GLN A 57 3.52 -12.12 14.54
C GLN A 57 3.10 -12.80 13.23
N GLU A 58 3.38 -14.10 13.06
CA GLU A 58 2.99 -14.85 11.86
C GLU A 58 1.46 -14.96 11.71
N LYS A 59 0.73 -15.05 12.84
CA LYS A 59 -0.74 -15.07 12.82
C LYS A 59 -1.33 -13.70 12.51
N GLU A 60 -0.71 -12.63 13.02
CA GLU A 60 -1.08 -11.26 12.66
C GLU A 60 -0.88 -11.03 11.15
N ASP A 61 0.29 -11.42 10.63
CA ASP A 61 0.63 -11.32 9.21
C ASP A 61 -0.38 -12.06 8.33
N ALA A 62 -0.64 -13.33 8.64
CA ALA A 62 -1.59 -14.14 7.90
C ALA A 62 -3.02 -13.56 7.94
N MET A 63 -3.45 -13.03 9.10
CA MET A 63 -4.77 -12.41 9.25
C MET A 63 -4.88 -11.12 8.43
N LEU A 64 -3.87 -10.26 8.52
CA LEU A 64 -3.82 -9.00 7.78
C LEU A 64 -3.78 -9.26 6.27
N GLU A 65 -2.96 -10.21 5.81
CA GLU A 65 -2.86 -10.57 4.39
C GLU A 65 -4.17 -11.15 3.85
N THR A 66 -4.76 -12.10 4.57
CA THR A 66 -6.04 -12.74 4.16
C THR A 66 -7.19 -11.74 4.09
N ASN A 67 -7.16 -10.68 4.91
CA ASN A 67 -8.23 -9.69 4.98
C ASN A 67 -7.85 -8.36 4.30
N PHE A 68 -6.73 -8.28 3.59
CA PHE A 68 -6.16 -6.99 3.21
C PHE A 68 -7.09 -6.17 2.31
N ALA A 69 -7.69 -6.80 1.30
CA ALA A 69 -8.66 -6.14 0.43
C ALA A 69 -9.90 -5.64 1.20
N ARG A 70 -10.39 -6.44 2.16
CA ARG A 70 -11.51 -6.08 3.02
C ARG A 70 -11.15 -4.90 3.92
N LEU A 71 -9.96 -4.89 4.50
CA LEU A 71 -9.47 -3.79 5.33
C LEU A 71 -9.41 -2.48 4.54
N LEU A 72 -8.92 -2.51 3.30
CA LEU A 72 -8.93 -1.34 2.41
C LEU A 72 -10.34 -0.84 2.12
N ILE A 73 -11.27 -1.74 1.78
CA ILE A 73 -12.67 -1.36 1.52
C ILE A 73 -13.31 -0.76 2.77
N GLN A 74 -13.09 -1.36 3.94
CA GLN A 74 -13.58 -0.82 5.21
C GLN A 74 -13.01 0.57 5.51
N ASP A 75 -11.71 0.77 5.26
CA ASP A 75 -11.06 2.05 5.48
C ASP A 75 -11.60 3.12 4.52
N ILE A 76 -11.88 2.78 3.26
CA ILE A 76 -12.57 3.67 2.29
C ILE A 76 -13.97 4.03 2.80
N LEU A 77 -14.77 3.05 3.22
CA LEU A 77 -16.12 3.31 3.72
C LEU A 77 -16.11 4.20 4.97
N SER A 78 -15.07 4.07 5.81
CA SER A 78 -14.93 4.89 7.02
C SER A 78 -14.68 6.38 6.74
N THR A 79 -14.25 6.75 5.53
CA THR A 79 -14.12 8.16 5.14
C THR A 79 -15.46 8.78 4.72
N GLU A 80 -16.52 7.97 4.58
CA GLU A 80 -17.85 8.38 4.10
C GLU A 80 -17.87 8.97 2.68
N GLU A 81 -16.74 9.00 1.98
CA GLU A 81 -16.64 9.51 0.61
C GLU A 81 -17.24 8.54 -0.43
N TYR A 82 -17.33 7.25 -0.08
CA TYR A 82 -17.87 6.20 -0.96
C TYR A 82 -18.80 5.27 -0.19
N THR A 83 -19.81 4.77 -0.91
CA THR A 83 -20.65 3.64 -0.50
C THR A 83 -20.16 2.36 -1.18
N LEU A 84 -20.64 1.18 -0.74
CA LEU A 84 -20.34 -0.09 -1.42
C LEU A 84 -20.69 -0.04 -2.91
N THR A 85 -21.84 0.53 -3.27
CA THR A 85 -22.26 0.74 -4.66
C THR A 85 -21.34 1.72 -5.40
N GLY A 86 -20.87 2.78 -4.72
CA GLY A 86 -19.88 3.70 -5.27
C GLY A 86 -18.55 3.02 -5.59
N ILE A 87 -18.08 2.13 -4.72
CA ILE A 87 -16.87 1.32 -4.95
C ILE A 87 -17.10 0.35 -6.13
N ALA A 88 -18.27 -0.29 -6.22
CA ALA A 88 -18.62 -1.18 -7.33
C ALA A 88 -18.56 -0.44 -8.67
N TYR A 89 -19.16 0.75 -8.72
CA TYR A 89 -19.14 1.61 -9.89
C TYR A 89 -17.72 2.05 -10.26
N TYR A 90 -16.94 2.57 -9.30
CA TYR A 90 -15.56 3.01 -9.54
C TYR A 90 -14.67 1.87 -10.04
N THR A 91 -14.77 0.71 -9.42
CA THR A 91 -13.94 -0.44 -9.77
C THR A 91 -14.42 -1.15 -11.04
N ASN A 92 -15.58 -0.76 -11.60
CA ASN A 92 -16.27 -1.49 -12.66
C ASN A 92 -16.41 -2.99 -12.32
N THR A 93 -16.86 -3.27 -11.10
CA THR A 93 -17.05 -4.62 -10.57
C THR A 93 -18.48 -4.74 -10.05
N HIS A 94 -19.07 -5.93 -10.19
CA HIS A 94 -20.41 -6.17 -9.67
C HIS A 94 -20.44 -6.04 -8.14
N ALA A 95 -21.52 -5.47 -7.59
CA ALA A 95 -21.67 -5.25 -6.15
C ALA A 95 -21.50 -6.55 -5.35
N ASP A 96 -22.02 -7.66 -5.86
CA ASP A 96 -21.90 -8.99 -5.23
C ASP A 96 -20.45 -9.39 -4.95
N VAL A 97 -19.49 -9.03 -5.82
CA VAL A 97 -18.07 -9.33 -5.60
C VAL A 97 -17.52 -8.53 -4.41
N ILE A 98 -17.95 -7.27 -4.27
CA ILE A 98 -17.56 -6.43 -3.14
C ILE A 98 -18.17 -7.00 -1.86
N ASP A 99 -19.45 -7.38 -1.90
CA ASP A 99 -20.13 -8.00 -0.76
C ASP A 99 -19.44 -9.30 -0.35
N GLU A 100 -19.05 -10.16 -1.30
CA GLU A 100 -18.29 -11.38 -1.05
C GLU A 100 -16.95 -11.11 -0.35
N VAL A 101 -16.21 -10.08 -0.78
CA VAL A 101 -14.97 -9.66 -0.11
C VAL A 101 -15.26 -9.15 1.30
N MET A 102 -16.32 -8.35 1.47
CA MET A 102 -16.70 -7.74 2.74
C MET A 102 -17.14 -8.75 3.80
N ILE A 103 -17.84 -9.81 3.38
CA ILE A 103 -18.24 -10.91 4.27
C ILE A 103 -17.17 -11.99 4.39
N GLY A 104 -16.03 -11.84 3.71
CA GLY A 104 -14.90 -12.77 3.77
C GLY A 104 -15.11 -14.09 3.00
N ARG A 105 -16.08 -14.16 2.08
CA ARG A 105 -16.23 -15.30 1.15
C ARG A 105 -15.18 -15.26 0.05
N ASN A 106 -14.74 -14.07 -0.34
CA ASN A 106 -13.67 -13.87 -1.31
C ASN A 106 -12.48 -13.18 -0.66
N THR A 107 -11.54 -13.97 -0.13
CA THR A 107 -10.31 -13.47 0.52
C THR A 107 -9.17 -13.21 -0.47
N SER A 108 -9.33 -13.62 -1.73
CA SER A 108 -8.29 -13.50 -2.76
C SER A 108 -8.91 -12.98 -4.06
N PRO A 109 -9.33 -11.70 -4.08
CA PRO A 109 -9.93 -11.13 -5.28
C PRO A 109 -8.90 -10.98 -6.40
N SER A 110 -9.39 -10.80 -7.63
CA SER A 110 -8.50 -10.63 -8.79
C SER A 110 -7.51 -9.48 -8.59
N ALA A 111 -6.29 -9.63 -9.09
CA ALA A 111 -5.26 -8.60 -9.02
C ALA A 111 -5.71 -7.25 -9.63
N LEU A 112 -6.53 -7.31 -10.69
CA LEU A 112 -7.11 -6.11 -11.32
C LEU A 112 -8.07 -5.38 -10.36
N PHE A 113 -8.95 -6.11 -9.69
CA PHE A 113 -9.84 -5.54 -8.69
C PHE A 113 -9.04 -4.95 -7.52
N PHE A 114 -8.08 -5.72 -7.00
CA PHE A 114 -7.24 -5.29 -5.89
C PHE A 114 -6.49 -3.99 -6.21
N ARG A 115 -5.90 -3.90 -7.40
CA ARG A 115 -5.25 -2.68 -7.88
C ARG A 115 -6.20 -1.48 -7.87
N LYS A 116 -7.42 -1.63 -8.40
CA LYS A 116 -8.41 -0.54 -8.42
C LYS A 116 -8.85 -0.11 -7.03
N ILE A 117 -8.94 -1.05 -6.08
CA ILE A 117 -9.20 -0.74 -4.67
C ILE A 117 -8.06 0.06 -4.06
N VAL A 118 -6.80 -0.31 -4.32
CA VAL A 118 -5.63 0.45 -3.87
C VAL A 118 -5.64 1.86 -4.47
N GLU A 119 -5.89 2.00 -5.78
CA GLU A 119 -6.01 3.30 -6.45
C GLU A 119 -7.11 4.17 -5.83
N LEU A 120 -8.28 3.58 -5.55
CA LEU A 120 -9.38 4.27 -4.88
C LEU A 120 -8.99 4.71 -3.46
N HIS A 121 -8.39 3.82 -2.69
CA HIS A 121 -7.91 4.11 -1.34
C HIS A 121 -6.87 5.24 -1.32
N CYS A 122 -5.98 5.29 -2.31
CA CYS A 122 -5.05 6.42 -2.51
C CYS A 122 -5.78 7.75 -2.68
N SER A 123 -6.90 7.74 -3.42
CA SER A 123 -7.63 8.96 -3.75
C SER A 123 -8.35 9.57 -2.53
N VAL A 124 -8.82 8.74 -1.60
CA VAL A 124 -9.54 9.15 -0.37
C VAL A 124 -8.59 9.37 0.81
N ARG A 125 -7.48 8.63 0.90
CA ARG A 125 -6.53 8.70 2.03
C ARG A 125 -5.22 9.39 1.69
N ARG A 126 -5.28 10.46 0.89
CA ARG A 126 -4.10 11.16 0.34
C ARG A 126 -3.02 11.49 1.37
N ASP A 127 -3.42 11.93 2.57
CA ASP A 127 -2.47 12.28 3.64
C ASP A 127 -1.69 11.08 4.17
N LEU A 128 -2.35 9.92 4.30
CA LEU A 128 -1.70 8.67 4.68
C LEU A 128 -0.64 8.29 3.64
N TYR A 129 -1.00 8.32 2.36
CA TYR A 129 -0.07 8.00 1.28
C TYR A 129 1.08 9.00 1.18
N ARG A 130 0.82 10.29 1.38
CA ARG A 130 1.88 11.30 1.47
C ARG A 130 2.82 11.03 2.65
N SER A 131 2.31 10.57 3.79
CA SER A 131 3.15 10.18 4.94
C SER A 131 4.01 8.96 4.62
N ILE A 132 3.44 7.93 3.98
CA ILE A 132 4.17 6.73 3.54
C ILE A 132 5.29 7.11 2.57
N LEU A 133 4.97 7.94 1.56
CA LEU A 133 5.92 8.43 0.57
C LEU A 133 7.11 9.16 1.19
N LYS A 134 6.87 10.01 2.20
CA LYS A 134 7.94 10.70 2.92
C LYS A 134 8.93 9.73 3.58
N LYS A 135 8.46 8.59 4.09
CA LYS A 135 9.35 7.56 4.66
C LYS A 135 10.26 6.98 3.59
N ILE A 136 9.73 6.74 2.38
CA ILE A 136 10.48 6.20 1.24
C ILE A 136 11.60 7.16 0.85
N THR A 137 11.29 8.45 0.66
CA THR A 137 12.29 9.46 0.27
C THR A 137 13.39 9.65 1.32
N VAL A 138 13.06 9.52 2.61
CA VAL A 138 14.05 9.63 3.69
C VAL A 138 14.96 8.40 3.71
N LEU A 139 14.43 7.20 3.46
CA LEU A 139 15.24 5.98 3.35
C LEU A 139 16.21 6.04 2.16
N SER A 140 15.82 6.67 1.05
CA SER A 140 16.70 6.88 -0.10
C SER A 140 17.90 7.80 0.22
N LEU A 141 17.67 8.86 1.00
CA LEU A 141 18.71 9.82 1.41
C LEU A 141 19.70 9.25 2.44
N GLN A 142 19.29 8.24 3.23
CA GLN A 142 20.18 7.61 4.22
C GLN A 142 21.19 6.65 3.59
N CYS A 143 20.88 6.07 2.41
CA CYS A 143 21.84 5.26 1.65
C CYS A 143 23.01 6.10 1.08
N GLU A 144 22.80 7.37 0.74
CA GLU A 144 23.87 8.25 0.24
C GLU A 144 24.83 8.70 1.34
N THR A 145 24.37 8.80 2.59
CA THR A 145 25.22 9.19 3.72
C THR A 145 26.10 8.06 4.25
N SER A 146 25.78 6.79 3.99
CA SER A 146 26.57 5.64 4.47
C SER A 146 27.84 5.37 3.67
N THR A 147 27.97 5.92 2.45
CA THR A 147 29.17 5.74 1.61
C THR A 147 30.26 6.78 1.84
N TYR A 148 30.00 7.81 2.64
CA TYR A 148 31.00 8.86 2.93
C TYR A 148 31.79 8.65 4.22
N ASP A 149 31.31 7.85 5.18
CA ASP A 149 32.04 7.61 6.44
C ASP A 149 33.13 6.54 6.33
N ASP A 150 33.03 5.59 5.39
CA ASP A 150 34.06 4.55 5.20
C ASP A 150 35.31 5.03 4.43
N ALA A 151 35.24 6.20 3.78
CA ALA A 151 36.38 6.80 3.08
C ALA A 151 37.28 7.65 4.00
N PHE A 152 36.82 8.03 5.20
CA PHE A 152 37.56 8.92 6.10
C PHE A 152 38.44 8.19 7.13
N LEU A 153 38.26 6.87 7.32
CA LEU A 153 39.02 6.07 8.30
C LEU A 153 40.20 5.27 7.70
N ARG A 154 40.56 5.48 6.43
CA ARG A 154 41.73 4.86 5.78
C ARG A 154 42.84 5.84 5.36
N GLY A 155 42.78 7.09 5.82
CA GLY A 155 43.80 8.10 5.54
C GLY A 155 44.15 8.91 6.78
N GLY A 156 44.99 8.33 7.64
CA GLY A 156 45.57 8.99 8.82
C GLY A 156 46.70 8.16 9.40
#